data_AF-A0A2H0XY95-F1
#
_entry.id   AF-A0A2H0XY95-F1
#
_cell.length_a   1.000
_cell.length_b   1.000
_cell.length_c   1.000
_cell.angle_alpha   90.00
_cell.angle_beta   90.00
_cell.angle_gamma   90.00
#
_symmetry.space_group_name_H-M   'P 1'
#
loop_
_entity.id
_entity.type
_entity.pdbx_description
1 polymer ?
#
loop_
_entity_poly.entity_id
_entity_poly.type
_entity_poly.pdbx_seq_one_letter_code
_entity_poly.pdbx_strand_id
1 'polypeptide(L)'
;MNIGIDIDNVIADTYTDLSSFFHNFMGKEHTPFEVVEIMRWRKLLMWRYFARAWRQKVMTTIPLINGAAPVIREWYQKHNISLVTSRTIIFGRQTKKWLKEHDIPYHKLHHAKETTKYTKVKNCQLFIEDNLEEALVLANHCDKVFLFDQPWNRQPVKPNNIIRVSSWQEILKKA
;
A
#
# COMPACT_ATOMS: atom_id res chain seq x y z
N MET A 1 -7.28 -6.78 -17.63
CA MET A 1 -6.49 -7.52 -16.64
C MET A 1 -7.22 -7.61 -15.31
N ASN A 2 -6.92 -8.60 -14.46
CA ASN A 2 -7.24 -8.57 -13.03
C ASN A 2 -6.05 -7.99 -12.27
N ILE A 3 -6.23 -6.80 -11.72
CA ILE A 3 -5.15 -6.02 -11.11
C ILE A 3 -5.40 -5.86 -9.61
N GLY A 4 -4.45 -6.28 -8.80
CA GLY A 4 -4.38 -5.98 -7.37
C GLY A 4 -3.51 -4.76 -7.10
N ILE A 5 -3.95 -3.88 -6.19
CA ILE A 5 -3.20 -2.68 -5.83
C ILE A 5 -3.26 -2.52 -4.32
N ASP A 6 -2.11 -2.48 -3.65
CA ASP A 6 -2.07 -2.06 -2.25
C ASP A 6 -2.39 -0.56 -2.11
N ILE A 7 -2.79 -0.12 -0.92
CA ILE A 7 -3.10 1.28 -0.66
C ILE A 7 -1.92 2.00 -0.02
N ASP A 8 -1.29 1.42 0.99
CA ASP A 8 -0.30 2.09 1.83
C ASP A 8 1.04 2.12 1.13
N ASN A 9 1.59 3.32 0.95
CA ASN A 9 2.86 3.57 0.25
C ASN A 9 2.89 3.10 -1.22
N VAL A 10 1.70 2.84 -1.79
CA VAL A 10 1.47 2.57 -3.23
C VAL A 10 0.50 3.60 -3.82
N ILE A 11 -0.61 3.90 -3.15
CA ILE A 11 -1.57 4.95 -3.54
C ILE A 11 -1.47 6.13 -2.56
N ALA A 12 -1.43 5.84 -1.26
CA ALA A 12 -1.36 6.83 -0.19
C ALA A 12 0.05 6.87 0.40
N ASP A 13 0.65 8.05 0.58
CA ASP A 13 1.97 8.19 1.19
C ASP A 13 1.91 8.12 2.73
N THR A 14 1.47 6.95 3.21
CA THR A 14 1.08 6.75 4.62
C THR A 14 2.26 6.89 5.57
N TYR A 15 3.41 6.28 5.28
CA TYR A 15 4.52 6.25 6.24
C TYR A 15 5.31 7.56 6.28
N THR A 16 5.32 8.33 5.20
CA THR A 16 5.84 9.71 5.21
C THR A 16 4.94 10.63 6.04
N ASP A 17 3.61 10.52 5.92
CA ASP A 17 2.68 11.29 6.77
C ASP A 17 2.81 10.88 8.25
N LEU A 18 2.90 9.58 8.52
CA LEU A 18 3.03 9.07 9.88
C LEU A 18 4.37 9.43 10.53
N SER A 19 5.49 9.50 9.81
CA SER A 19 6.79 9.82 10.43
C SER A 19 6.78 11.17 11.17
N SER A 20 6.09 12.16 10.61
CA SER A 20 5.87 13.47 11.24
C SER A 20 5.03 13.35 12.53
N PHE A 21 4.07 12.43 12.57
CA PHE A 21 3.28 12.16 13.77
C PHE A 21 4.06 11.39 14.84
N PHE A 22 4.93 10.46 14.42
CA PHE A 22 5.83 9.73 15.31
C PHE A 22 6.84 10.65 16.00
N HIS A 23 7.36 11.66 15.29
CA HIS A 23 8.26 12.66 15.87
C HIS A 23 7.66 13.33 17.11
N ASN A 24 6.44 13.84 16.98
CA ASN A 24 5.73 14.53 18.07
C ASN A 24 5.45 13.64 19.28
N PHE A 25 5.37 12.31 19.08
CA PHE A 25 5.01 11.37 20.15
C PHE A 25 6.22 10.74 20.83
N MET A 26 7.24 10.36 20.06
CA MET A 26 8.44 9.71 20.56
C MET A 26 9.46 10.70 21.13
N GLY A 27 9.23 12.01 20.94
CA GLY A 27 10.13 13.06 21.39
C GLY A 27 11.46 13.09 20.62
N LYS A 28 11.52 12.43 19.46
CA LYS A 28 12.69 12.39 18.57
C LYS A 28 12.28 12.09 17.14
N GLU A 29 13.06 12.57 16.18
CA GLU A 29 12.86 12.25 14.76
C GLU A 29 13.13 10.77 14.47
N HIS A 30 12.34 10.24 13.54
CA HIS A 30 12.47 8.88 13.04
C HIS A 30 12.37 8.90 11.51
N THR A 31 13.26 8.16 10.85
CA THR A 31 13.17 7.97 9.40
C THR A 31 11.95 7.10 9.05
N PRO A 32 11.39 7.17 7.83
CA PRO A 32 10.33 6.26 7.40
C PRO A 32 10.69 4.78 7.58
N PHE A 33 11.96 4.41 7.36
CA PHE A 33 12.46 3.06 7.60
C PHE A 33 12.31 2.64 9.06
N GLU A 34 12.77 3.46 10.01
CA GLU A 34 12.65 3.18 11.45
C GLU A 34 11.19 3.10 11.88
N VAL A 35 10.32 3.96 11.33
CA VAL A 35 8.88 3.92 11.59
C VAL A 35 8.30 2.57 11.17
N VAL A 36 8.66 2.06 9.99
CA VAL A 36 8.25 0.72 9.52
C VAL A 36 8.78 -0.39 10.42
N GLU A 37 10.05 -0.33 10.83
CA GLU A 37 10.61 -1.33 11.75
C GLU A 37 9.88 -1.33 13.10
N ILE A 38 9.66 -0.16 13.69
CA ILE A 38 8.89 -0.02 14.94
C ILE A 38 7.47 -0.58 14.75
N MET A 39 6.83 -0.30 13.62
CA MET A 39 5.50 -0.83 13.30
C MET A 39 5.48 -2.35 13.17
N ARG A 40 6.47 -2.94 12.50
CA ARG A 40 6.55 -4.39 12.29
C ARG A 40 6.89 -5.13 13.57
N TRP A 41 7.86 -4.64 14.33
CA TRP A 41 8.45 -5.36 15.47
C TRP A 41 7.83 -4.99 16.83
N ARG A 42 7.15 -3.84 16.96
CA ARG A 42 6.55 -3.38 18.22
C ARG A 42 5.03 -3.17 18.12
N LYS A 43 4.35 -4.01 17.32
CA LYS A 43 2.90 -3.94 17.06
C LYS A 43 2.05 -3.72 18.32
N LEU A 44 2.36 -4.40 19.44
CA LEU A 44 1.59 -4.30 20.68
C LEU A 44 1.74 -2.93 21.38
N LEU A 45 2.99 -2.46 21.51
CA LEU A 45 3.31 -1.16 22.11
C LEU A 45 2.70 -0.01 21.28
N MET A 46 2.74 -0.19 19.96
CA MET A 46 2.22 0.73 18.98
C MET A 46 0.70 0.67 18.83
N TRP A 47 0.02 -0.39 19.27
CA TRP A 47 -1.40 -0.60 19.00
C TRP A 47 -2.30 0.46 19.63
N ARG A 48 -2.02 0.86 20.88
CA ARG A 48 -2.76 1.94 21.56
C ARG A 48 -2.53 3.29 20.89
N TYR A 49 -1.30 3.52 20.42
CA TYR A 49 -0.95 4.73 19.69
C TYR A 49 -1.63 4.76 18.33
N PHE A 50 -1.62 3.66 17.57
CA PHE A 50 -2.33 3.56 16.32
C PHE A 50 -3.83 3.69 16.51
N ALA A 51 -4.44 3.02 17.48
CA ALA A 51 -5.87 3.21 17.74
C ALA A 51 -6.21 4.70 17.98
N ARG A 52 -5.31 5.48 18.60
CA ARG A 52 -5.48 6.91 18.80
C ARG A 52 -5.17 7.75 17.55
N ALA A 53 -4.03 7.53 16.90
CA ALA A 53 -3.63 8.18 15.65
C ALA A 53 -4.69 7.97 14.56
N TRP A 54 -5.09 6.71 14.39
CA TRP A 54 -6.09 6.29 13.42
C TRP A 54 -7.50 6.79 13.74
N ARG A 55 -7.87 6.92 15.01
CA ARG A 55 -9.13 7.57 15.38
C ARG A 55 -9.11 9.08 15.16
N GLN A 56 -7.97 9.74 15.37
CA GLN A 56 -7.88 11.20 15.35
C GLN A 56 -7.58 11.78 13.96
N LYS A 57 -6.86 11.08 13.08
CA LYS A 57 -6.39 11.66 11.80
C LYS A 57 -6.25 10.73 10.60
N VAL A 58 -6.10 9.41 10.75
CA VAL A 58 -5.59 8.62 9.63
C VAL A 58 -6.63 8.54 8.50
N MET A 59 -6.20 9.06 7.35
CA MET A 59 -6.90 9.23 6.07
C MET A 59 -7.74 10.48 5.83
N THR A 60 -7.67 11.56 6.61
CA THR A 60 -8.19 12.84 6.08
C THR A 60 -7.10 13.69 5.43
N THR A 61 -5.83 13.43 5.76
CA THR A 61 -4.71 14.29 5.34
C THR A 61 -3.57 13.55 4.64
N ILE A 62 -3.64 12.22 4.52
CA ILE A 62 -2.54 11.45 3.91
C ILE A 62 -2.40 11.89 2.45
N PRO A 63 -1.19 12.31 2.02
CA PRO A 63 -0.96 12.70 0.64
C PRO A 63 -1.16 11.53 -0.33
N LEU A 64 -1.63 11.84 -1.53
CA LEU A 64 -1.68 10.90 -2.65
C LEU A 64 -0.29 10.78 -3.28
N ILE A 65 0.14 9.56 -3.61
CA ILE A 65 1.36 9.34 -4.38
C ILE A 65 1.15 9.83 -5.82
N ASN A 66 2.09 10.64 -6.30
CA ASN A 66 2.03 11.25 -7.62
C ASN A 66 1.82 10.20 -8.74
N GLY A 67 0.84 10.47 -9.61
CA GLY A 67 0.49 9.61 -10.73
C GLY A 67 -0.47 8.46 -10.41
N ALA A 68 -0.76 8.14 -9.14
CA ALA A 68 -1.64 7.04 -8.79
C ALA A 68 -3.06 7.21 -9.34
N ALA A 69 -3.72 8.33 -9.01
CA ALA A 69 -5.10 8.60 -9.43
C ALA A 69 -5.32 8.55 -10.96
N PRO A 70 -4.55 9.29 -11.79
CA PRO A 70 -4.79 9.27 -13.24
C PRO A 70 -4.59 7.88 -13.85
N VAL A 71 -3.56 7.13 -13.44
CA VAL A 71 -3.30 5.78 -13.96
C VAL A 71 -4.41 4.80 -13.55
N ILE A 72 -4.82 4.82 -12.27
CA ILE A 72 -5.89 3.94 -11.79
C ILE A 72 -7.22 4.27 -12.49
N ARG A 73 -7.53 5.56 -12.72
CA ARG A 73 -8.73 5.96 -13.48
C ARG A 73 -8.71 5.44 -14.91
N GLU A 74 -7.59 5.53 -15.60
CA GLU A 74 -7.47 4.97 -16.93
C GLU A 74 -7.65 3.45 -16.93
N TRP A 75 -6.95 2.75 -16.02
CA TRP A 75 -7.02 1.30 -15.94
C TRP A 75 -8.40 0.79 -15.54
N TYR A 76 -9.13 1.54 -14.71
CA TYR A 76 -10.48 1.19 -14.29
C TYR A 76 -11.45 1.03 -15.48
N GLN A 77 -11.24 1.77 -16.56
CA GLN A 77 -12.09 1.68 -17.76
C GLN A 77 -11.87 0.39 -18.57
N LYS A 78 -10.71 -0.27 -18.40
CA LYS A 78 -10.25 -1.37 -19.26
C LYS A 78 -10.01 -2.67 -18.49
N HIS A 79 -9.92 -2.60 -17.16
CA HIS A 79 -9.42 -3.67 -16.30
C HIS A 79 -10.19 -3.79 -14.98
N ASN A 80 -10.15 -4.97 -14.37
CA ASN A 80 -10.75 -5.25 -13.07
C ASN A 80 -9.80 -4.85 -11.94
N ILE A 81 -10.03 -3.68 -11.36
CA ILE A 81 -9.24 -3.13 -10.25
C ILE A 81 -9.75 -3.62 -8.89
N SER A 82 -8.89 -4.31 -8.15
CA SER A 82 -9.10 -4.71 -6.76
C SER A 82 -8.09 -4.02 -5.86
N LEU A 83 -8.56 -3.13 -4.99
CA LEU A 83 -7.73 -2.57 -3.92
C LEU A 83 -7.66 -3.59 -2.78
N VAL A 84 -6.46 -3.92 -2.32
CA VAL A 84 -6.25 -4.94 -1.28
C VAL A 84 -5.32 -4.38 -0.22
N THR A 85 -5.84 -4.15 0.99
CA THR A 85 -5.09 -3.52 2.08
C THR A 85 -5.03 -4.42 3.31
N SER A 86 -3.92 -4.33 4.06
CA SER A 86 -3.78 -4.98 5.37
C SER A 86 -4.29 -4.15 6.55
N ARG A 87 -4.86 -2.96 6.28
CA ARG A 87 -5.52 -2.13 7.28
C ARG A 87 -6.66 -2.87 7.95
N THR A 88 -6.81 -2.66 9.26
CA THR A 88 -7.91 -3.25 10.03
C THR A 88 -9.27 -2.82 9.48
N ILE A 89 -10.22 -3.75 9.40
CA ILE A 89 -11.56 -3.55 8.86
C ILE A 89 -12.32 -2.38 9.51
N ILE A 90 -12.01 -2.07 10.77
CA ILE A 90 -12.59 -0.93 11.52
C ILE A 90 -12.31 0.43 10.85
N PHE A 91 -11.25 0.53 10.04
CA PHE A 91 -10.88 1.72 9.29
C PHE A 91 -11.45 1.75 7.88
N GLY A 92 -12.26 0.74 7.49
CA GLY A 92 -12.78 0.62 6.13
C GLY A 92 -13.65 1.81 5.70
N ARG A 93 -14.37 2.47 6.62
CA ARG A 93 -15.15 3.67 6.31
C ARG A 93 -14.24 4.85 5.94
N GLN A 94 -13.19 5.07 6.73
CA GLN A 94 -12.18 6.09 6.47
C GLN A 94 -11.46 5.83 5.15
N THR A 95 -11.10 4.56 4.88
CA THR A 95 -10.52 4.12 3.59
C THR A 95 -11.38 4.49 2.41
N LYS A 96 -12.66 4.14 2.44
CA LYS A 96 -13.58 4.48 1.36
C LYS A 96 -13.76 5.99 1.19
N LYS A 97 -13.80 6.75 2.29
CA LYS A 97 -13.95 8.21 2.26
C LYS A 97 -12.75 8.87 1.55
N TRP A 98 -11.53 8.54 1.96
CA TRP A 98 -10.31 9.13 1.35
C TRP A 98 -10.13 8.73 -0.11
N LEU A 99 -10.42 7.47 -0.46
CA LEU A 99 -10.40 7.02 -1.86
C LEU A 99 -11.39 7.83 -2.71
N LYS A 100 -12.57 8.13 -2.17
CA LYS A 100 -13.57 8.97 -2.84
C LYS A 100 -13.11 10.42 -2.98
N GLU A 101 -12.52 11.00 -1.93
CA GLU A 101 -11.99 12.37 -1.94
C GLU A 101 -10.88 12.57 -2.97
N HIS A 102 -10.08 11.53 -3.23
CA HIS A 102 -9.01 11.53 -4.23
C HIS A 102 -9.43 10.97 -5.60
N ASP A 103 -10.72 10.70 -5.80
CA ASP A 103 -11.29 10.19 -7.05
C ASP A 103 -10.56 8.92 -7.55
N ILE A 104 -10.34 7.96 -6.65
CA ILE A 104 -9.73 6.66 -6.95
C ILE A 104 -10.83 5.62 -7.19
N PRO A 105 -11.09 5.24 -8.45
CA PRO A 105 -12.09 4.22 -8.74
C PRO A 105 -11.54 2.81 -8.53
N TYR A 106 -12.42 1.89 -8.13
CA TYR A 106 -12.10 0.48 -7.96
C TYR A 106 -13.37 -0.37 -8.08
N HIS A 107 -13.20 -1.64 -8.48
CA HIS A 107 -14.32 -2.59 -8.56
C HIS A 107 -14.55 -3.27 -7.22
N LYS A 108 -13.46 -3.58 -6.49
CA LYS A 108 -13.51 -4.23 -5.18
C LYS A 108 -12.49 -3.61 -4.23
N LEU A 109 -12.88 -3.52 -2.97
CA LEU A 109 -12.00 -3.17 -1.85
C LEU A 109 -11.96 -4.35 -0.88
N HIS A 110 -10.78 -4.89 -0.65
CA HIS A 110 -10.55 -6.04 0.21
C HIS A 110 -9.66 -5.67 1.40
N HIS A 111 -10.06 -6.15 2.57
CA HIS A 111 -9.19 -6.20 3.74
C HIS A 111 -8.63 -7.62 3.86
N ALA A 112 -7.32 -7.75 3.95
CA ALA A 112 -6.62 -9.02 4.07
C ALA A 112 -5.58 -8.95 5.18
N LYS A 113 -5.20 -10.09 5.77
CA LYS A 113 -4.03 -10.09 6.66
C LYS A 113 -2.76 -9.97 5.80
N GLU A 114 -1.67 -9.51 6.39
CA GLU A 114 -0.34 -9.63 5.78
C GLU A 114 -0.12 -11.08 5.33
N THR A 115 0.61 -11.24 4.23
CA THR A 115 0.91 -12.47 3.48
C THR A 115 -0.30 -13.22 2.93
N THR A 116 -1.51 -12.63 2.97
CA THR A 116 -2.74 -13.26 2.47
C THR A 116 -3.45 -12.46 1.36
N LYS A 117 -2.84 -11.39 0.85
CA LYS A 117 -3.47 -10.53 -0.19
C LYS A 117 -3.70 -11.29 -1.49
N TYR A 118 -2.85 -12.27 -1.81
CA TYR A 118 -2.98 -13.14 -2.97
C TYR A 118 -4.34 -13.84 -3.06
N THR A 119 -5.01 -14.08 -1.92
CA THR A 119 -6.33 -14.74 -1.89
C THR A 119 -7.47 -13.86 -2.42
N LYS A 120 -7.23 -12.56 -2.63
CA LYS A 120 -8.29 -11.58 -2.95
C LYS A 120 -8.42 -11.30 -4.44
N VAL A 121 -7.38 -11.58 -5.23
CA VAL A 121 -7.36 -11.32 -6.67
C VAL A 121 -7.25 -12.66 -7.41
N LYS A 122 -8.38 -13.18 -7.87
CA LYS A 122 -8.40 -14.41 -8.67
C LYS A 122 -7.78 -14.17 -10.05
N ASN A 123 -7.02 -15.13 -10.56
CA ASN A 123 -6.30 -15.03 -11.85
C ASN A 123 -5.54 -13.71 -11.94
N CYS A 124 -4.71 -13.45 -10.93
CA CYS A 124 -3.99 -12.19 -10.78
C CYS A 124 -2.98 -12.03 -11.92
N GLN A 125 -3.15 -11.00 -12.75
CA GLN A 125 -2.23 -10.73 -13.86
C GLN A 125 -1.20 -9.68 -13.47
N LEU A 126 -1.58 -8.76 -12.57
CA LEU A 126 -0.71 -7.73 -12.06
C LEU A 126 -1.03 -7.43 -10.61
N PHE A 127 -0.01 -7.29 -9.78
CA PHE A 127 -0.14 -6.74 -8.44
C PHE A 127 0.87 -5.61 -8.20
N ILE A 128 0.49 -4.54 -7.52
CA ILE A 128 1.39 -3.46 -7.09
C ILE A 128 1.43 -3.42 -5.56
N GLU A 129 2.62 -3.58 -5.00
CA GLU A 129 2.84 -3.77 -3.55
C GLU A 129 4.16 -3.10 -3.14
N ASP A 130 4.23 -2.51 -1.94
CA ASP A 130 5.47 -1.95 -1.39
C ASP A 130 6.17 -2.94 -0.45
N ASN A 131 5.43 -3.85 0.18
CA ASN A 131 6.00 -4.81 1.11
C ASN A 131 6.70 -5.96 0.38
N LEU A 132 8.03 -6.07 0.53
CA LEU A 132 8.81 -7.14 -0.10
C LEU A 132 8.33 -8.55 0.26
N GLU A 133 7.99 -8.82 1.53
CA GLU A 133 7.54 -10.14 1.95
C GLU A 133 6.20 -10.52 1.30
N GLU A 134 5.28 -9.55 1.20
CA GLU A 134 4.02 -9.74 0.49
C GLU A 134 4.25 -9.92 -1.01
N ALA A 135 5.13 -9.12 -1.62
CA ALA A 135 5.49 -9.22 -3.04
C ALA A 135 6.07 -10.60 -3.39
N LEU A 136 6.90 -11.17 -2.52
CA LEU A 136 7.44 -12.53 -2.68
C LEU A 136 6.34 -13.60 -2.66
N VAL A 137 5.33 -13.45 -1.80
CA VAL A 137 4.16 -14.37 -1.79
C VAL A 137 3.31 -14.19 -3.04
N LEU A 138 3.06 -12.94 -3.42
CA LEU A 138 2.27 -12.58 -4.61
C LEU A 138 2.91 -13.08 -5.90
N ALA A 139 4.24 -13.12 -5.99
CA ALA A 139 4.96 -13.60 -7.17
C ALA A 139 4.66 -15.07 -7.51
N ASN A 140 4.20 -15.88 -6.55
CA ASN A 140 3.77 -17.26 -6.80
C ASN A 140 2.32 -17.36 -7.31
N HIS A 141 1.56 -16.27 -7.28
CA HIS A 141 0.12 -16.24 -7.53
C HIS A 141 -0.32 -15.21 -8.58
N CYS A 142 0.60 -14.33 -9.00
CA CYS A 142 0.37 -13.28 -9.97
C CYS A 142 1.39 -13.39 -11.12
N ASP A 143 0.94 -13.14 -12.36
CA ASP A 143 1.82 -13.19 -13.53
C ASP A 143 2.96 -12.16 -13.42
N LYS A 144 2.65 -10.96 -12.89
CA LYS A 144 3.60 -9.87 -12.67
C LYS A 144 3.33 -9.18 -11.33
N VAL A 145 4.39 -8.83 -10.63
CA VAL A 145 4.32 -8.02 -9.40
C VAL A 145 5.23 -6.81 -9.57
N PHE A 146 4.67 -5.61 -9.43
CA PHE A 146 5.44 -4.39 -9.28
C PHE A 146 5.73 -4.15 -7.81
N LEU A 147 7.01 -4.20 -7.44
CA LEU A 147 7.47 -3.81 -6.11
C LEU A 147 7.75 -2.31 -6.12
N PHE A 148 6.85 -1.52 -5.54
CA PHE A 148 6.98 -0.07 -5.48
C PHE A 148 8.15 0.30 -4.57
N ASP A 149 9.18 0.99 -5.08
CA ASP A 149 10.43 1.24 -4.36
C ASP A 149 10.16 2.05 -3.09
N GLN A 150 10.64 1.51 -1.97
CA GLN A 150 10.57 2.14 -0.66
C GLN A 150 11.86 1.85 0.11
N PRO A 151 12.29 2.71 1.05
CA PRO A 151 13.52 2.49 1.81
C PRO A 151 13.64 1.11 2.46
N TRP A 152 12.52 0.53 2.90
CA TRP A 152 12.47 -0.75 3.62
C TRP A 152 12.48 -2.01 2.73
N ASN A 153 12.36 -1.87 1.41
CA ASN A 153 12.18 -3.02 0.51
C ASN A 153 13.33 -3.19 -0.51
N ARG A 154 14.46 -2.48 -0.35
CA ARG A 154 15.59 -2.45 -1.30
C ARG A 154 16.52 -3.66 -1.26
N GLN A 155 16.15 -4.72 -0.55
CA GLN A 155 16.90 -5.98 -0.56
C GLN A 155 16.84 -6.64 -1.96
N PRO A 156 17.82 -7.48 -2.33
CA PRO A 156 17.80 -8.21 -3.59
C PRO A 156 16.55 -9.08 -3.76
N VAL A 157 15.99 -9.09 -4.97
CA VAL A 157 14.80 -9.86 -5.32
C VAL A 157 15.18 -10.97 -6.30
N LYS A 158 14.78 -12.20 -6.01
CA LYS A 158 15.10 -13.38 -6.86
C LYS A 158 14.04 -13.69 -7.93
N PRO A 159 12.72 -13.61 -7.66
CA PRO A 159 11.73 -13.94 -8.68
C PRO A 159 11.77 -12.96 -9.86
N ASN A 160 11.89 -13.49 -11.07
CA ASN A 160 12.00 -12.70 -12.30
C ASN A 160 10.72 -11.92 -12.65
N ASN A 161 9.57 -12.32 -12.10
CA ASN A 161 8.29 -11.64 -12.29
C ASN A 161 8.02 -10.54 -11.26
N ILE A 162 8.95 -10.28 -10.34
CA ILE A 162 8.93 -9.09 -9.50
C ILE A 162 9.80 -8.03 -10.16
N ILE A 163 9.19 -6.90 -10.51
CA ILE A 163 9.86 -5.77 -11.13
C ILE A 163 9.78 -4.60 -10.16
N ARG A 164 10.94 -4.12 -9.69
CA ARG A 164 10.99 -2.92 -8.87
C ARG A 164 10.73 -1.69 -9.72
N VAL A 165 9.90 -0.79 -9.22
CA VAL A 165 9.48 0.45 -9.91
C VAL A 165 9.46 1.61 -8.93
N SER A 166 9.83 2.80 -9.37
CA SER A 166 9.98 3.99 -8.54
C SER A 166 8.79 4.97 -8.62
N SER A 167 7.88 4.75 -9.58
CA SER A 167 6.76 5.66 -9.83
C SER A 167 5.62 5.01 -10.61
N TRP A 168 4.44 5.61 -10.55
CA TRP A 168 3.29 5.22 -11.38
C TRP A 168 3.53 5.41 -12.88
N GLN A 169 4.35 6.38 -13.26
CA GLN A 169 4.75 6.57 -14.66
C GLN A 169 5.63 5.42 -15.16
N GLU A 170 6.51 4.89 -14.30
CA GLU A 170 7.30 3.71 -14.62
C GLU A 170 6.43 2.45 -14.72
N ILE A 171 5.47 2.29 -13.80
CA ILE A 171 4.46 1.23 -13.86
C ILE A 171 3.73 1.26 -15.20
N LEU A 172 3.23 2.43 -15.62
CA LEU A 172 2.49 2.58 -16.88
C LEU A 172 3.32 2.16 -18.11
N LYS A 173 4.63 2.43 -18.11
CA LYS A 173 5.53 2.05 -19.21
C LYS A 173 5.84 0.55 -19.27
N LYS A 174 5.73 -0.16 -18.15
CA LYS A 174 6.15 -1.57 -18.00
C LYS A 174 4.98 -2.54 -17.83
N ALA A 175 3.78 -2.02 -17.57
CA ALA A 175 2.55 -2.80 -17.35
C ALA A 175 2.16 -3.53 -18.63
#